data_AF-A0A1G2VTY5-F1
#
_entry.id   AF-A0A1G2VTY5-F1
#
_cell.length_a   1.000
_cell.length_b   1.000
_cell.length_c   1.000
_cell.angle_alpha   90.00
_cell.angle_beta   90.00
_cell.angle_gamma   90.00
#
_symmetry.space_group_name_H-M   'P 1'
#
loop_
_entity.id
_entity.type
_entity.pdbx_description
1 polymer ?
#
loop_
_entity_poly.entity_id
_entity_poly.type
_entity_poly.pdbx_seq_one_letter_code
_entity_poly.pdbx_strand_id
1 'polypeptide(L)'
;MPAGDDPDSFLAKNPVELFRSSQEKARPAFEYFVRLELAQTPPDSVDSKVRIIDEIAPRFRKIADPVERDLYEKEICRLLGITVHAFRKRLGGMNLAPRDLHIDLKSMPSTGDTHQETLLALMGSYPEARTEAERFGIENLFNGAYLELARLMLNAMTDNDDAQALSRLTEKINDPELRMLLSRMLVSDDYLADINWRTVFDNCIHSREKRSLLSIRDIAARLAVLAPDSEEYTALLQQADALRTRKSKL
;
A
#
# COMPACT_ATOMS: atom_id res chain seq x y z
N MET A 1 5.41 36.98 -7.97
CA MET A 1 6.00 38.11 -8.73
C MET A 1 7.09 37.56 -9.65
N PRO A 2 7.31 38.14 -10.83
CA PRO A 2 8.49 37.84 -11.65
C PRO A 2 9.78 38.08 -10.88
N ALA A 3 10.84 37.33 -11.19
CA ALA A 3 12.12 37.48 -10.49
C ALA A 3 12.69 38.89 -10.73
N GLY A 4 12.85 39.66 -9.64
CA GLY A 4 13.45 41.00 -9.66
C GLY A 4 12.49 42.19 -9.69
N ASP A 5 11.18 41.99 -9.75
CA ASP A 5 10.19 43.07 -9.61
C ASP A 5 9.64 43.12 -8.17
N ASP A 6 9.62 44.32 -7.58
CA ASP A 6 8.90 44.64 -6.34
C ASP A 6 7.45 45.11 -6.65
N PRO A 7 6.55 45.21 -5.66
CA PRO A 7 5.16 45.58 -5.90
C PRO A 7 5.02 46.93 -6.64
N ASP A 8 5.88 47.88 -6.32
CA ASP A 8 5.86 49.23 -6.89
C ASP A 8 6.35 49.21 -8.36
N SER A 9 7.44 48.52 -8.67
CA SER A 9 7.94 48.36 -10.05
C SER A 9 7.02 47.51 -10.90
N PHE A 10 6.34 46.53 -10.31
CA PHE A 10 5.37 45.69 -11.01
C PHE A 10 4.12 46.49 -11.40
N LEU A 11 3.58 47.30 -10.49
CA LEU A 11 2.44 48.18 -10.74
C LEU A 11 2.79 49.35 -11.68
N ALA A 12 4.05 49.76 -11.74
CA ALA A 12 4.53 50.73 -12.73
C ALA A 12 4.53 50.17 -14.17
N LYS A 13 4.69 48.86 -14.34
CA LYS A 13 4.81 48.20 -15.66
C LYS A 13 3.56 47.43 -16.09
N ASN A 14 2.65 47.11 -15.16
CA ASN A 14 1.51 46.22 -15.40
C ASN A 14 0.20 46.83 -14.84
N PRO A 15 -0.96 46.54 -15.46
CA PRO A 15 -2.26 46.91 -14.91
C PRO A 15 -2.50 46.32 -13.52
N VAL A 16 -3.18 47.07 -12.65
CA VAL A 16 -3.53 46.65 -11.28
C VAL A 16 -4.36 45.35 -11.25
N GLU A 17 -5.08 45.05 -12.32
CA GLU A 17 -5.85 43.81 -12.50
C GLU A 17 -4.95 42.57 -12.61
N LEU A 18 -3.75 42.69 -13.20
CA LEU A 18 -2.76 41.60 -13.21
C LEU A 18 -2.17 41.37 -11.82
N PHE A 19 -2.02 42.43 -11.03
CA PHE A 19 -1.59 42.30 -9.63
C PHE A 19 -2.67 41.60 -8.78
N ARG A 20 -3.93 42.01 -8.91
CA ARG A 20 -5.07 41.38 -8.21
C ARG A 20 -5.23 39.91 -8.58
N SER A 21 -5.17 39.56 -9.87
CA SER A 21 -5.25 38.16 -10.29
C SER A 21 -4.06 37.31 -9.79
N SER A 22 -2.89 37.92 -9.59
CA SER A 22 -1.72 37.25 -8.99
C SER A 22 -1.90 37.06 -7.48
N GLN A 23 -2.58 38.00 -6.81
CA GLN A 23 -2.91 37.94 -5.40
C GLN A 23 -3.99 36.89 -5.10
N GLU A 24 -5.00 36.75 -5.96
CA GLU A 24 -6.02 35.69 -5.86
C GLU A 24 -5.44 34.29 -6.10
N LYS A 25 -4.39 34.19 -6.92
CA LYS A 25 -3.62 32.96 -7.15
C LYS A 25 -2.50 32.74 -6.13
N ALA A 26 -2.39 33.61 -5.12
CA ALA A 26 -1.38 33.46 -4.09
C ALA A 26 -1.62 32.16 -3.33
N ARG A 27 -0.59 31.31 -3.30
CA ARG A 27 -0.67 30.03 -2.62
C ARG A 27 -0.65 30.21 -1.11
N PRO A 28 -1.25 29.29 -0.34
CA PRO A 28 -1.08 29.25 1.11
C PRO A 28 0.40 29.28 1.51
N ALA A 29 0.71 30.05 2.55
CA ALA A 29 2.10 30.25 2.99
C ALA A 29 2.83 28.94 3.32
N PHE A 30 2.10 27.95 3.85
CA PHE A 30 2.65 26.65 4.18
C PHE A 30 3.02 25.83 2.92
N GLU A 31 2.17 25.83 1.89
CA GLU A 31 2.47 25.14 0.63
C GLU A 31 3.70 25.74 -0.07
N TYR A 32 3.82 27.06 -0.06
CA TYR A 32 4.99 27.75 -0.58
C TYR A 32 6.27 27.35 0.17
N PHE A 33 6.20 27.28 1.51
CA PHE A 33 7.32 26.87 2.34
C PHE A 33 7.77 25.43 2.04
N VAL A 34 6.84 24.47 1.94
CA VAL A 34 7.17 23.07 1.60
C VAL A 34 7.91 22.98 0.25
N ARG A 35 7.45 23.74 -0.76
CA ARG A 35 8.11 23.76 -2.08
C ARG A 35 9.50 24.40 -2.03
N LEU A 36 9.67 25.44 -1.22
CA LEU A 36 10.97 26.08 -1.02
C LEU A 36 11.97 25.10 -0.41
N GLU A 37 11.57 24.34 0.61
CA GLU A 37 12.42 23.31 1.22
C GLU A 37 12.80 22.21 0.24
N LEU A 38 11.84 21.72 -0.57
CA LEU A 38 12.11 20.72 -1.61
C LEU A 38 13.03 21.22 -2.72
N ALA A 39 13.02 22.52 -3.01
CA ALA A 39 13.89 23.13 -4.01
C ALA A 39 15.32 23.33 -3.48
N GLN A 40 15.48 23.67 -2.19
CA GLN A 40 16.79 23.85 -1.55
C GLN A 40 17.44 22.51 -1.19
N THR A 41 16.63 21.53 -0.79
CA THR A 41 17.07 20.20 -0.39
C THR A 41 16.27 19.16 -1.18
N PRO A 42 16.83 18.63 -2.29
CA PRO A 42 16.18 17.56 -3.04
C PRO A 42 15.97 16.30 -2.18
N PRO A 43 14.79 15.65 -2.21
CA PRO A 43 14.48 14.48 -1.39
C PRO A 43 15.01 13.16 -2.01
N ASP A 44 16.26 13.16 -2.46
CA ASP A 44 16.92 12.06 -3.18
C ASP A 44 17.59 11.02 -2.28
N SER A 45 17.77 11.33 -1.00
CA SER A 45 18.43 10.46 -0.02
C SER A 45 17.63 10.40 1.28
N VAL A 46 17.92 9.39 2.10
CA VAL A 46 17.30 9.23 3.43
C VAL A 46 17.56 10.46 4.30
N ASP A 47 18.80 10.93 4.32
CA ASP A 47 19.23 12.07 5.14
C ASP A 47 18.55 13.36 4.70
N SER A 48 18.46 13.60 3.39
CA SER A 48 17.78 14.79 2.85
C SER A 48 16.29 14.78 3.17
N LYS A 49 15.60 13.64 3.06
CA LYS A 49 14.19 13.51 3.47
C LYS A 49 13.98 13.79 4.96
N VAL A 50 14.83 13.23 5.83
CA VAL A 50 14.76 13.45 7.29
C VAL A 50 14.90 14.95 7.61
N ARG A 51 15.89 15.60 6.99
CA ARG A 51 16.14 17.03 7.18
C ARG A 51 14.94 17.89 6.76
N ILE A 52 14.33 17.59 5.62
CA ILE A 52 13.14 18.32 5.14
C ILE A 52 11.98 18.18 6.14
N ILE A 53 11.76 16.98 6.69
CA ILE A 53 10.70 16.76 7.70
C ILE A 53 10.98 17.60 8.96
N ASP A 54 12.23 17.65 9.41
CA ASP A 54 12.62 18.41 10.59
C ASP A 54 12.41 19.92 10.41
N GLU A 55 12.61 20.45 9.20
CA GLU A 55 12.34 21.86 8.86
C GLU A 55 10.83 22.18 8.74
N ILE A 56 10.04 21.22 8.25
CA ILE A 56 8.59 21.36 8.09
C ILE A 56 7.85 21.19 9.41
N ALA A 57 8.30 20.28 10.28
CA ALA A 57 7.61 19.87 11.49
C ALA A 57 7.17 21.04 12.42
N PRO A 58 8.00 22.06 12.72
CA PRO A 58 7.60 23.16 13.59
C PRO A 58 6.44 24.00 13.04
N ARG A 59 6.35 24.13 11.71
CA ARG A 59 5.28 24.89 11.04
C ARG A 59 4.04 24.03 10.87
N PHE A 60 4.21 22.77 10.52
CA PHE A 60 3.12 21.80 10.39
C PHE A 60 2.33 21.65 11.71
N ARG A 61 3.01 21.61 12.86
CA ARG A 61 2.35 21.53 14.18
C ARG A 61 1.43 22.72 14.51
N LYS A 62 1.60 23.87 13.84
CA LYS A 62 0.79 25.08 14.07
C LYS A 62 -0.53 25.09 13.32
N ILE A 63 -0.73 24.17 12.37
CA ILE A 63 -1.96 24.05 11.59
C ILE A 63 -3.05 23.52 12.53
N ALA A 64 -4.03 24.35 12.90
CA ALA A 64 -5.05 23.99 13.88
C ALA A 64 -6.19 23.16 13.28
N ASP A 65 -6.55 23.43 12.03
CA ASP A 65 -7.62 22.72 11.35
C ASP A 65 -7.21 21.28 11.06
N PRO A 66 -7.98 20.28 11.52
CA PRO A 66 -7.63 18.88 11.36
C PRO A 66 -7.72 18.39 9.91
N VAL A 67 -8.61 18.96 9.09
CA VAL A 67 -8.78 18.60 7.67
C VAL A 67 -7.61 19.17 6.87
N GLU A 68 -7.26 20.43 7.10
CA GLU A 68 -6.10 21.08 6.49
C GLU A 68 -4.80 20.33 6.84
N ARG A 69 -4.67 19.93 8.11
CA ARG A 69 -3.53 19.14 8.58
C ARG A 69 -3.41 17.79 7.87
N ASP A 70 -4.52 17.06 7.71
CA ASP A 70 -4.55 15.77 7.01
C ASP A 70 -4.17 15.92 5.52
N LEU A 71 -4.71 16.94 4.84
CA LEU A 71 -4.40 17.21 3.43
C LEU A 71 -2.92 17.53 3.21
N TYR A 72 -2.32 18.35 4.08
CA TYR A 72 -0.89 18.64 3.99
C TYR A 72 -0.03 17.45 4.37
N GLU A 73 -0.43 16.66 5.37
CA GLU A 73 0.27 15.43 5.75
C GLU A 73 0.38 14.47 4.55
N LYS A 74 -0.74 14.22 3.87
CA LYS A 74 -0.82 13.36 2.68
C LYS A 74 0.06 13.90 1.55
N GLU A 75 0.00 15.20 1.28
CA GLU A 75 0.78 15.81 0.21
C GLU A 75 2.29 15.81 0.50
N ILE A 76 2.71 16.09 1.75
CA ILE A 76 4.13 16.02 2.16
C ILE A 76 4.65 14.58 2.03
N CYS A 77 3.88 13.60 2.51
CA CYS A 77 4.24 12.18 2.39
C CYS A 77 4.40 11.74 0.92
N ARG A 78 3.51 12.22 0.04
CA ARG A 78 3.58 11.98 -1.41
C ARG A 78 4.83 12.59 -2.03
N LEU A 79 5.16 13.83 -1.69
CA LEU A 79 6.30 14.57 -2.25
C LEU A 79 7.65 14.01 -1.79
N LEU A 80 7.75 13.61 -0.52
CA LEU A 80 8.97 13.01 0.05
C LEU A 80 9.09 11.53 -0.27
N GLY A 81 7.98 10.91 -0.70
CA GLY A 81 7.88 9.49 -0.82
C GLY A 81 8.25 8.80 0.50
N ILE A 82 7.37 8.93 1.49
CA ILE A 82 7.44 8.25 2.79
C ILE A 82 6.02 7.88 3.23
N THR A 83 5.88 7.03 4.25
CA THR A 83 4.56 6.71 4.82
C THR A 83 4.09 7.79 5.79
N VAL A 84 2.77 7.92 5.96
CA VAL A 84 2.16 8.78 6.99
C VAL A 84 2.65 8.38 8.39
N HIS A 85 2.77 7.07 8.65
CA HIS A 85 3.34 6.56 9.90
C HIS A 85 4.76 7.09 10.15
N ALA A 86 5.63 7.05 9.14
CA ALA A 86 6.99 7.58 9.23
C ALA A 86 6.97 9.08 9.56
N PHE A 87 6.16 9.85 8.84
CA PHE A 87 6.01 11.28 9.08
C PHE A 87 5.55 11.57 10.52
N ARG A 88 4.52 10.87 11.01
CA ARG A 88 4.04 10.99 12.40
C ARG A 88 5.06 10.56 13.45
N LYS A 89 5.77 9.46 13.20
CA LYS A 89 6.82 8.95 14.07
C LYS A 89 7.96 9.95 14.22
N ARG A 90 8.36 10.61 13.13
CA ARG A 90 9.35 11.69 13.16
C ARG A 90 8.80 12.94 13.84
N LEU A 91 7.54 13.31 13.59
CA LEU A 91 6.87 14.40 14.32
C LEU A 91 6.80 14.15 15.83
N GLY A 92 6.69 12.89 16.26
CA GLY A 92 6.74 12.45 17.65
C GLY A 92 8.15 12.37 18.25
N GLY A 93 9.19 12.77 17.51
CA GLY A 93 10.58 12.82 18.01
C GLY A 93 11.32 11.48 17.94
N MET A 94 10.79 10.47 17.28
CA MET A 94 11.47 9.19 17.08
C MET A 94 12.28 9.19 15.78
N ASN A 95 13.39 8.44 15.76
CA ASN A 95 14.23 8.30 14.56
C ASN A 95 13.54 7.41 13.51
N LEU A 96 13.65 7.83 12.25
CA LEU A 96 13.20 7.08 11.10
C LEU A 96 14.15 5.92 10.83
N ALA A 97 13.62 4.71 10.75
CA ALA A 97 14.34 3.54 10.28
C ALA A 97 14.25 3.45 8.74
N PRO A 98 15.19 2.78 8.05
CA PRO A 98 15.14 2.60 6.58
C PRO A 98 13.82 2.00 6.08
N ARG A 99 13.18 1.12 6.88
CA ARG A 99 11.85 0.53 6.61
C ARG A 99 10.70 1.54 6.61
N ASP A 100 10.88 2.70 7.23
CA ASP A 100 9.85 3.74 7.36
C ASP A 100 9.81 4.64 6.10
N LEU A 101 10.86 4.63 5.26
CA LEU A 101 11.10 5.63 4.20
C LEU A 101 10.62 5.24 2.78
N HIS A 102 10.17 4.00 2.56
CA HIS A 102 9.11 3.61 1.62
C HIS A 102 8.96 2.10 1.53
N ILE A 103 7.77 1.68 1.06
CA ILE A 103 7.25 0.31 0.95
C ILE A 103 8.28 -0.67 0.37
N ASP A 104 9.02 -1.32 1.26
CA ASP A 104 9.80 -2.50 0.92
C ASP A 104 9.17 -3.71 1.62
N LEU A 105 8.16 -4.29 0.95
CA LEU A 105 7.50 -5.55 1.30
C LEU A 105 8.49 -6.74 1.42
N LYS A 106 9.79 -6.53 1.21
CA LYS A 106 10.84 -7.55 1.27
C LYS A 106 11.62 -7.62 2.58
N SER A 107 11.36 -6.74 3.55
CA SER A 107 12.23 -6.63 4.73
C SER A 107 11.68 -7.20 6.04
N MET A 108 10.54 -7.89 6.03
CA MET A 108 10.21 -8.83 7.11
C MET A 108 10.76 -10.21 6.73
N PRO A 109 11.25 -11.02 7.67
CA PRO A 109 11.47 -12.45 7.42
C PRO A 109 10.09 -13.10 7.22
N SER A 110 9.52 -12.94 6.02
CA SER A 110 8.25 -13.55 5.66
C SER A 110 8.52 -14.98 5.22
N THR A 111 8.31 -15.91 6.14
CA THR A 111 8.04 -17.30 5.78
C THR A 111 6.67 -17.46 5.09
N GLY A 112 5.88 -16.38 4.97
CA GLY A 112 4.53 -16.36 4.39
C GLY A 112 4.42 -15.68 3.02
N ASP A 113 3.32 -15.95 2.31
CA ASP A 113 3.00 -15.36 1.01
C ASP A 113 2.38 -13.97 1.20
N THR A 114 3.21 -12.94 1.02
CA THR A 114 2.84 -11.53 1.21
C THR A 114 1.60 -11.13 0.42
N HIS A 115 1.32 -11.75 -0.74
CA HIS A 115 0.15 -11.39 -1.55
C HIS A 115 -1.14 -11.92 -0.91
N GLN A 116 -1.10 -13.14 -0.39
CA GLN A 116 -2.23 -13.73 0.34
C GLN A 116 -2.46 -12.99 1.66
N GLU A 117 -1.40 -12.61 2.38
CA GLU A 117 -1.50 -11.77 3.58
C GLU A 117 -2.15 -10.41 3.27
N THR A 118 -1.76 -9.77 2.17
CA THR A 118 -2.35 -8.48 1.74
C THR A 118 -3.83 -8.62 1.38
N LEU A 119 -4.21 -9.66 0.62
CA LEU A 119 -5.60 -9.91 0.25
C LEU A 119 -6.48 -10.20 1.48
N LEU A 120 -5.99 -11.00 2.43
CA LEU A 120 -6.70 -11.25 3.68
C LEU A 120 -6.88 -9.97 4.50
N ALA A 121 -5.86 -9.12 4.56
CA ALA A 121 -5.95 -7.85 5.27
C ALA A 121 -6.98 -6.91 4.62
N LEU A 122 -7.00 -6.83 3.27
CA LEU A 122 -8.05 -6.11 2.54
C LEU A 122 -9.45 -6.65 2.87
N MET A 123 -9.62 -7.96 2.95
CA MET A 123 -10.90 -8.56 3.36
C MET A 123 -11.30 -8.18 4.80
N GLY A 124 -10.33 -8.07 5.71
CA GLY A 124 -10.59 -7.65 7.09
C GLY A 124 -11.00 -6.19 7.20
N SER A 125 -10.39 -5.30 6.42
CA SER A 125 -10.61 -3.85 6.51
C SER A 125 -11.73 -3.34 5.60
N TYR A 126 -12.07 -4.05 4.51
CA TYR A 126 -13.04 -3.58 3.49
C TYR A 126 -14.13 -4.63 3.21
N PRO A 127 -15.41 -4.36 3.53
CA PRO A 127 -16.53 -5.19 3.13
C PRO A 127 -16.61 -5.43 1.63
N GLU A 128 -16.30 -4.42 0.81
CA GLU A 128 -16.35 -4.52 -0.63
C GLU A 128 -15.27 -5.45 -1.20
N ALA A 129 -14.11 -5.53 -0.55
CA ALA A 129 -13.06 -6.47 -0.92
C ALA A 129 -13.46 -7.92 -0.60
N ARG A 130 -14.23 -8.16 0.47
CA ARG A 130 -14.81 -9.49 0.77
C ARG A 130 -15.78 -9.91 -0.31
N THR A 131 -16.71 -9.04 -0.69
CA THR A 131 -17.67 -9.31 -1.76
C THR A 131 -16.98 -9.63 -3.08
N GLU A 132 -15.92 -8.89 -3.44
CA GLU A 132 -15.15 -9.16 -4.65
C GLU A 132 -14.36 -10.48 -4.54
N ALA A 133 -13.81 -10.80 -3.36
CA ALA A 133 -13.13 -12.07 -3.11
C ALA A 133 -14.08 -13.28 -3.23
N GLU A 134 -15.29 -13.17 -2.73
CA GLU A 134 -16.35 -14.18 -2.90
C GLU A 134 -16.73 -14.33 -4.38
N ARG A 135 -16.91 -13.21 -5.09
CA ARG A 135 -17.26 -13.20 -6.51
C ARG A 135 -16.20 -13.88 -7.38
N PHE A 136 -14.92 -13.64 -7.10
CA PHE A 136 -13.79 -14.23 -7.82
C PHE A 136 -13.52 -15.70 -7.42
N GLY A 137 -14.06 -16.13 -6.28
CA GLY A 137 -13.84 -17.44 -5.69
C GLY A 137 -12.55 -17.47 -4.85
N ILE A 138 -12.71 -17.64 -3.54
CA ILE A 138 -11.59 -17.66 -2.59
C ILE A 138 -10.59 -18.79 -2.85
N GLU A 139 -11.01 -19.91 -3.44
CA GLU A 139 -10.10 -21.00 -3.84
C GLU A 139 -9.14 -20.60 -4.96
N ASN A 140 -9.48 -19.55 -5.71
CA ASN A 140 -8.61 -18.96 -6.70
C ASN A 140 -7.64 -17.97 -6.07
N LEU A 141 -8.01 -17.35 -4.93
CA LEU A 141 -7.26 -16.29 -4.25
C LEU A 141 -6.32 -16.77 -3.14
N PHE A 142 -6.59 -17.94 -2.56
CA PHE A 142 -5.83 -18.46 -1.43
C PHE A 142 -5.51 -19.95 -1.55
N ASN A 143 -4.49 -20.40 -0.82
CA ASN A 143 -4.14 -21.81 -0.68
C ASN A 143 -3.68 -22.14 0.74
N GLY A 144 -3.70 -23.44 1.09
CA GLY A 144 -3.25 -23.92 2.39
C GLY A 144 -3.94 -23.20 3.56
N ALA A 145 -3.16 -22.83 4.58
CA ALA A 145 -3.63 -22.14 5.77
C ALA A 145 -4.33 -20.79 5.47
N TYR A 146 -3.94 -20.08 4.40
CA TYR A 146 -4.58 -18.83 4.01
C TYR A 146 -6.01 -19.03 3.51
N LEU A 147 -6.28 -20.14 2.81
CA LEU A 147 -7.62 -20.46 2.33
C LEU A 147 -8.56 -20.79 3.49
N GLU A 148 -8.06 -21.56 4.47
CA GLU A 148 -8.82 -21.87 5.68
C GLU A 148 -9.14 -20.59 6.46
N LEU A 149 -8.18 -19.68 6.60
CA LEU A 149 -8.40 -18.39 7.25
C LEU A 149 -9.41 -17.52 6.49
N ALA A 150 -9.33 -17.45 5.15
CA ALA A 150 -10.29 -16.71 4.32
C ALA A 150 -11.73 -17.24 4.49
N ARG A 151 -11.91 -18.57 4.52
CA ARG A 151 -13.21 -19.22 4.78
C ARG A 151 -13.76 -18.82 6.15
N LEU A 152 -12.92 -18.83 7.17
CA LEU A 152 -13.31 -18.44 8.53
C LEU A 152 -13.70 -16.96 8.63
N MET A 153 -12.96 -16.07 7.94
CA MET A 153 -13.27 -14.64 7.89
C MET A 153 -14.62 -14.37 7.21
N LEU A 154 -14.88 -14.96 6.05
CA LEU A 154 -16.17 -14.78 5.35
C LEU A 154 -17.37 -15.25 6.19
N ASN A 155 -17.24 -16.40 6.85
CA ASN A 155 -18.31 -16.92 7.71
C ASN A 155 -18.55 -16.11 8.98
N ALA A 156 -17.52 -15.43 9.50
CA ALA A 156 -17.61 -14.69 10.76
C ALA A 156 -18.02 -13.22 10.56
N MET A 157 -17.75 -12.65 9.39
CA MET A 157 -17.88 -11.23 9.10
C MET A 157 -19.08 -10.93 8.21
N THR A 158 -20.24 -11.50 8.55
CA THR A 158 -21.51 -11.36 7.80
C THR A 158 -22.35 -10.15 8.22
N ASP A 159 -21.96 -9.40 9.25
CA ASP A 159 -22.72 -8.26 9.81
C ASP A 159 -21.83 -7.11 10.31
N ASN A 160 -22.43 -5.91 10.44
CA ASN A 160 -21.88 -4.55 10.60
C ASN A 160 -20.85 -4.25 11.71
N ASP A 161 -20.23 -5.24 12.35
CA ASP A 161 -19.22 -5.02 13.41
C ASP A 161 -17.95 -5.87 13.18
N ASP A 162 -17.26 -5.56 12.08
CA ASP A 162 -16.10 -6.29 11.57
C ASP A 162 -14.91 -6.34 12.55
N ALA A 163 -14.70 -5.27 13.32
CA ALA A 163 -13.62 -5.20 14.31
C ALA A 163 -13.85 -6.20 15.48
N GLN A 164 -15.10 -6.38 15.90
CA GLN A 164 -15.44 -7.41 16.89
C GLN A 164 -15.38 -8.82 16.31
N ALA A 165 -15.67 -8.99 15.02
CA ALA A 165 -15.64 -10.29 14.37
C ALA A 165 -14.23 -10.90 14.34
N LEU A 166 -13.19 -10.12 14.04
CA LEU A 166 -11.79 -10.59 14.06
C LEU A 166 -11.30 -10.95 15.46
N SER A 167 -11.70 -10.17 16.46
CA SER A 167 -11.39 -10.47 17.87
C SER A 167 -12.01 -11.80 18.30
N ARG A 168 -13.28 -12.06 17.94
CA ARG A 168 -13.97 -13.33 18.21
C ARG A 168 -13.37 -14.51 17.46
N LEU A 169 -12.86 -14.29 16.24
CA LEU A 169 -12.14 -15.31 15.47
C LEU A 169 -10.86 -15.76 16.17
N THR A 170 -10.11 -14.81 16.75
CA THR A 170 -8.87 -15.10 17.48
C THR A 170 -9.10 -16.04 18.68
N GLU A 171 -10.27 -15.96 19.31
CA GLU A 171 -10.65 -16.83 20.43
C GLU A 171 -11.13 -18.23 19.98
N LYS A 172 -11.65 -18.35 18.76
CA LYS A 172 -12.20 -19.61 18.22
C LYS A 172 -11.17 -20.47 17.48
N ILE A 173 -10.07 -19.88 17.03
CA ILE A 173 -9.03 -20.59 16.29
C ILE A 173 -8.15 -21.39 17.27
N ASN A 174 -8.26 -22.72 17.21
CA ASN A 174 -7.41 -23.64 17.96
C ASN A 174 -6.09 -23.95 17.25
N ASP A 175 -6.02 -23.70 15.94
CA ASP A 175 -4.82 -23.95 15.14
C ASP A 175 -3.77 -22.83 15.39
N PRO A 176 -2.56 -23.19 15.89
CA PRO A 176 -1.53 -22.20 16.19
C PRO A 176 -1.01 -21.46 14.96
N GLU A 177 -0.99 -22.09 13.77
CA GLU A 177 -0.56 -21.43 12.54
C GLU A 177 -1.58 -20.38 12.07
N LEU A 178 -2.87 -20.73 12.08
CA LEU A 178 -3.94 -19.80 11.72
C LEU A 178 -4.03 -18.62 12.69
N ARG A 179 -3.81 -18.87 13.99
CA ARG A 179 -3.81 -17.82 15.01
C ARG A 179 -2.64 -16.86 14.83
N MET A 180 -1.46 -17.39 14.48
CA MET A 180 -0.30 -16.57 14.14
C MET A 180 -0.56 -15.72 12.89
N LEU A 181 -1.13 -16.31 11.83
CA LEU A 181 -1.47 -15.58 10.59
C LEU A 181 -2.45 -14.43 10.86
N LEU A 182 -3.53 -14.71 11.59
CA LEU A 182 -4.51 -13.68 11.98
C LEU A 182 -3.87 -12.57 12.83
N SER A 183 -3.00 -12.93 13.78
CA SER A 183 -2.31 -11.94 14.62
C SER A 183 -1.37 -11.03 13.81
N ARG A 184 -0.70 -11.55 12.78
CA ARG A 184 0.15 -10.76 11.88
C ARG A 184 -0.68 -9.76 11.07
N MET A 185 -1.88 -10.15 10.66
CA MET A 185 -2.78 -9.25 9.94
C MET A 185 -3.27 -8.09 10.81
N LEU A 186 -3.75 -8.38 12.03
CA LEU A 186 -4.29 -7.39 12.96
C LEU A 186 -3.27 -6.34 13.41
N VAL A 187 -1.99 -6.74 13.53
CA VAL A 187 -0.89 -5.80 13.86
C VAL A 187 -0.59 -4.84 12.71
N SER A 188 -1.09 -5.14 11.51
CA SER A 188 -0.77 -4.43 10.29
C SER A 188 -1.93 -3.58 9.74
N ASP A 189 -3.10 -3.54 10.39
CA ASP A 189 -4.28 -2.80 9.87
C ASP A 189 -4.04 -1.29 9.61
N ASP A 190 -3.05 -0.67 10.26
CA ASP A 190 -2.71 0.74 10.09
C ASP A 190 -2.17 1.11 8.68
N TYR A 191 -1.69 0.14 7.88
CA TYR A 191 -1.21 0.44 6.52
C TYR A 191 -2.33 0.52 5.48
N LEU A 192 -3.53 0.01 5.77
CA LEU A 192 -4.63 -0.07 4.80
C LEU A 192 -5.57 1.12 4.84
N ALA A 193 -5.65 1.86 5.95
CA ALA A 193 -6.47 3.08 6.01
C ALA A 193 -6.06 4.06 4.87
N ASP A 194 -7.04 4.44 4.05
CA ASP A 194 -6.90 5.34 2.88
C ASP A 194 -6.23 4.77 1.60
N ILE A 195 -6.04 3.45 1.49
CA ILE A 195 -5.61 2.84 0.22
C ILE A 195 -6.80 2.63 -0.73
N ASN A 196 -6.59 2.82 -2.05
CA ASN A 196 -7.52 2.33 -3.06
C ASN A 196 -7.46 0.79 -3.08
N TRP A 197 -8.25 0.17 -2.21
CA TRP A 197 -8.28 -1.28 -2.00
C TRP A 197 -8.47 -2.04 -3.31
N ARG A 198 -9.27 -1.50 -4.24
CA ARG A 198 -9.54 -2.11 -5.55
C ARG A 198 -8.28 -2.21 -6.39
N THR A 199 -7.49 -1.14 -6.45
CA THR A 199 -6.21 -1.17 -7.18
C THR A 199 -5.23 -2.18 -6.60
N VAL A 200 -5.18 -2.31 -5.26
CA VAL A 200 -4.31 -3.30 -4.62
C VAL A 200 -4.81 -4.72 -4.87
N PHE A 201 -6.11 -4.94 -4.76
CA PHE A 201 -6.76 -6.22 -5.05
C PHE A 201 -6.49 -6.68 -6.48
N ASP A 202 -6.71 -5.80 -7.47
CA ASP A 202 -6.46 -6.07 -8.89
C ASP A 202 -4.98 -6.39 -9.16
N ASN A 203 -4.07 -5.66 -8.52
CA ASN A 203 -2.62 -5.90 -8.64
C ASN A 203 -2.21 -7.25 -8.05
N CYS A 204 -2.82 -7.68 -6.94
CA CYS A 204 -2.59 -8.98 -6.34
C CYS A 204 -3.06 -10.12 -7.26
N ILE A 205 -4.22 -9.96 -7.90
CA ILE A 205 -4.75 -10.92 -8.89
C ILE A 205 -3.82 -11.00 -10.11
N HIS A 206 -3.52 -9.87 -10.74
CA HIS A 206 -2.68 -9.84 -11.94
C HIS A 206 -1.25 -10.33 -11.69
N SER A 207 -0.68 -10.06 -10.51
CA SER A 207 0.65 -10.57 -10.14
C SER A 207 0.67 -12.09 -10.00
N ARG A 208 -0.43 -12.69 -9.54
CA ARG A 208 -0.59 -14.16 -9.50
C ARG A 208 -0.81 -14.76 -10.87
N GLU A 209 -1.61 -14.13 -11.73
CA GLU A 209 -1.76 -14.57 -13.13
C GLU A 209 -0.43 -14.52 -13.88
N LYS A 210 0.34 -13.45 -13.71
CA LYS A 210 1.66 -13.33 -14.34
C LYS A 210 2.64 -14.37 -13.82
N ARG A 211 2.63 -14.69 -12.51
CA ARG A 211 3.43 -15.77 -11.93
C ARG A 211 2.99 -17.15 -12.39
N SER A 212 1.68 -17.40 -12.52
CA SER A 212 1.19 -18.68 -13.03
C SER A 212 1.52 -18.87 -14.52
N LEU A 213 1.50 -17.79 -15.31
CA LEU A 213 1.94 -17.83 -16.71
C LEU A 213 3.45 -18.09 -16.82
N LEU A 214 4.26 -17.47 -15.97
CA LEU A 214 5.70 -17.75 -15.89
C LEU A 214 5.95 -19.19 -15.45
N SER A 215 5.23 -19.70 -14.44
CA SER A 215 5.40 -21.08 -13.98
C SER A 215 4.96 -22.11 -15.03
N ILE A 216 3.87 -21.86 -15.77
CA ILE A 216 3.46 -22.73 -16.90
C ILE A 216 4.53 -22.72 -18.00
N ARG A 217 5.09 -21.55 -18.31
CA ARG A 217 6.16 -21.44 -19.32
C ARG A 217 7.41 -22.19 -18.87
N ASP A 218 7.78 -22.08 -17.60
CA ASP A 218 8.96 -22.73 -17.03
C ASP A 218 8.76 -24.26 -16.93
N ILE A 219 7.55 -24.72 -16.58
CA ILE A 219 7.18 -26.14 -16.61
C ILE A 219 7.22 -26.67 -18.06
N ALA A 220 6.68 -25.93 -19.03
CA ALA A 220 6.73 -26.30 -20.43
C ALA A 220 8.16 -26.38 -20.98
N ALA A 221 9.03 -25.44 -20.58
CA ALA A 221 10.45 -25.48 -20.92
C ALA A 221 11.16 -26.69 -20.32
N ARG A 222 10.78 -27.11 -19.10
CA ARG A 222 11.37 -28.28 -18.42
C ARG A 222 10.87 -29.61 -18.99
N LEU A 223 9.59 -29.70 -19.32
CA LEU A 223 9.01 -30.85 -20.02
C LEU A 223 9.66 -31.07 -21.39
N ALA A 224 10.08 -30.01 -22.09
CA ALA A 224 10.74 -30.13 -23.40
C ALA A 224 12.13 -30.79 -23.35
N VAL A 225 12.77 -30.86 -22.18
CA VAL A 225 14.12 -31.40 -21.99
C VAL A 225 14.11 -32.77 -21.30
N LEU A 226 13.04 -33.11 -20.59
CA LEU A 226 12.90 -34.37 -19.87
C LEU A 226 12.47 -35.53 -20.78
N ALA A 227 12.90 -36.75 -20.44
CA ALA A 227 12.48 -37.95 -21.14
C ALA A 227 10.97 -38.22 -20.88
N PRO A 228 10.18 -38.54 -21.92
CA PRO A 228 8.72 -38.70 -21.81
C PRO A 228 8.26 -39.74 -20.78
N ASP A 229 9.10 -40.73 -20.49
CA ASP A 229 8.76 -41.88 -19.64
C ASP A 229 9.26 -41.72 -18.20
N SER A 230 9.84 -40.57 -17.85
CA SER A 230 10.34 -40.31 -16.51
C SER A 230 9.21 -39.99 -15.52
N GLU A 231 9.36 -40.41 -14.26
CA GLU A 231 8.45 -40.03 -13.18
C GLU A 231 8.40 -38.50 -12.99
N GLU A 232 9.51 -37.82 -13.23
CA GLU A 232 9.58 -36.34 -13.16
C GLU A 232 8.75 -35.68 -14.28
N TYR A 233 8.75 -36.25 -15.50
CA TYR A 233 7.93 -35.76 -16.62
C TYR A 233 6.43 -35.92 -16.33
N THR A 234 6.01 -37.08 -15.85
CA THR A 234 4.59 -37.33 -15.54
C THR A 234 4.08 -36.45 -14.38
N ALA A 235 4.90 -36.22 -13.36
CA ALA A 235 4.59 -35.29 -12.27
C ALA A 235 4.43 -33.84 -12.75
N LEU A 236 5.34 -33.36 -13.59
CA LEU A 236 5.28 -32.00 -14.15
C LEU A 236 4.11 -31.80 -15.10
N LEU A 237 3.73 -32.84 -15.86
CA LEU A 237 2.57 -32.81 -16.74
C LEU A 237 1.26 -32.66 -15.93
N GLN A 238 1.10 -33.43 -14.86
CA GLN A 238 -0.05 -33.32 -13.95
C GLN A 238 -0.12 -31.93 -13.30
N GLN A 239 1.03 -31.37 -12.92
CA GLN A 239 1.12 -30.03 -12.35
C GLN A 239 0.71 -28.95 -13.37
N ALA A 240 1.11 -29.07 -14.63
CA ALA A 240 0.71 -28.17 -15.70
C ALA A 240 -0.81 -28.23 -15.98
N ASP A 241 -1.38 -29.42 -16.00
CA ASP A 241 -2.81 -29.61 -16.27
C ASP A 241 -3.69 -29.12 -15.11
N ALA A 242 -3.25 -29.26 -13.86
CA ALA A 242 -3.91 -28.67 -12.70
C ALA A 242 -3.91 -27.13 -12.75
N LEU A 243 -2.82 -26.52 -13.23
CA LEU A 243 -2.74 -25.06 -13.42
C LEU A 243 -3.64 -24.59 -14.57
N ARG A 244 -3.74 -25.36 -15.66
CA ARG A 244 -4.63 -25.07 -16.80
C ARG A 244 -6.11 -25.21 -16.47
N THR A 245 -6.50 -26.23 -15.71
CA THR A 245 -7.91 -26.42 -15.30
C THR A 245 -8.37 -25.34 -14.33
N ARG A 246 -7.51 -24.84 -13.44
CA ARG A 246 -7.80 -23.65 -12.63
C ARG A 246 -8.05 -22.41 -13.49
N LYS A 247 -7.25 -22.20 -14.55
CA LYS A 247 -7.43 -21.07 -15.47
C LYS A 247 -8.75 -21.12 -16.25
N SER A 248 -9.21 -22.29 -16.66
CA SER A 248 -10.44 -22.43 -17.46
C SER A 248 -11.74 -22.18 -16.68
N LYS A 249 -11.66 -22.03 -15.34
CA LYS A 249 -12.80 -21.79 -14.44
C LYS A 249 -12.88 -20.34 -13.94
N LEU A 250 -11.91 -19.51 -14.30
CA LEU A 250 -11.82 -18.06 -14.07
C LEU A 250 -12.34 -17.33 -15.32
#